data_AF-A0A0S8IPN0-F1
#
_entry.id   AF-A0A0S8IPN0-F1
#
_cell.length_a   1.000
_cell.length_b   1.000
_cell.length_c   1.000
_cell.angle_alpha   90.00
_cell.angle_beta   90.00
_cell.angle_gamma   90.00
#
_symmetry.space_group_name_H-M   'P 1'
#
loop_
_entity.id
_entity.type
_entity.pdbx_description
1 polymer ?
#
loop_
_entity_poly.entity_id
_entity_poly.type
_entity_poly.pdbx_seq_one_letter_code
_entity_poly.pdbx_strand_id
1 'polypeptide(L)' 'MAGEQTQATKAPEKPQQEIQTNCPTCNKPIRKLKRYYRNGKFYCNKKCWRAFLIKSKEEKK' A
#
# COMPACT_ATOMS: atom_id res chain seq x y z
N MET A 1 20.39 -42.60 22.74
CA MET A 1 19.25 -41.80 23.21
C MET A 1 19.48 -40.37 22.76
N ALA A 2 18.45 -39.75 22.17
CA ALA A 2 18.28 -38.33 21.81
C ALA A 2 19.39 -37.70 20.94
N GLY A 3 19.14 -37.34 19.67
CA GLY A 3 18.08 -36.41 19.25
C GLY A 3 18.68 -35.00 19.28
N GLU A 4 19.17 -34.51 18.15
CA GLU A 4 18.41 -33.59 17.28
C GLU A 4 18.57 -32.13 17.73
N GLN A 5 19.42 -31.37 17.02
CA GLN A 5 19.40 -29.91 17.07
C GLN A 5 19.50 -29.37 15.65
N THR A 6 18.36 -29.40 14.98
CA THR A 6 18.09 -28.78 13.68
C THR A 6 18.03 -27.27 13.88
N GLN A 7 19.12 -26.58 13.55
CA GLN A 7 19.14 -25.12 13.48
C GLN A 7 18.31 -24.67 12.27
N ALA A 8 17.06 -24.27 12.56
CA ALA A 8 16.18 -23.59 11.64
C ALA A 8 16.81 -22.25 11.24
N THR A 9 17.38 -22.21 10.03
CA THR A 9 17.81 -20.99 9.35
C THR A 9 16.61 -20.06 9.16
N LYS A 10 16.59 -18.96 9.95
CA LYS A 10 15.72 -17.80 9.73
C LYS A 10 15.95 -17.28 8.30
N ALA A 11 14.94 -17.42 7.46
CA ALA A 11 14.89 -16.77 6.16
C ALA A 11 14.88 -15.24 6.34
N PRO A 12 15.53 -14.48 5.43
CA PRO A 12 15.61 -13.03 5.52
C PRO A 12 14.22 -12.43 5.35
N GLU A 13 13.80 -11.69 6.38
CA GLU A 13 12.62 -10.85 6.42
C GLU A 13 12.74 -9.83 5.27
N LYS A 14 12.02 -10.08 4.17
CA LYS A 14 11.87 -9.08 3.10
C LYS A 14 11.27 -7.84 3.77
N PRO A 15 11.82 -6.62 3.55
CA PRO A 15 11.23 -5.41 4.08
C PRO A 15 9.79 -5.40 3.56
N GLN A 16 8.84 -5.54 4.50
CA GLN A 16 7.44 -5.38 4.24
C GLN A 16 7.29 -3.93 3.81
N GLN A 17 7.45 -3.68 2.50
CA GLN A 17 7.05 -2.44 1.87
C GLN A 17 5.65 -2.21 2.40
N GLU A 18 5.47 -1.21 3.24
CA GLU A 18 4.16 -0.80 3.76
C GLU A 18 3.34 -0.46 2.54
N ILE A 19 2.66 -1.48 2.02
CA ILE A 19 1.92 -1.33 0.80
C ILE A 19 0.76 -0.49 1.26
N GLN A 20 0.77 0.80 0.90
CA GLN A 20 -0.28 1.77 1.21
C GLN A 20 -1.62 1.11 0.92
N THR A 21 -2.22 0.56 1.98
CA THR A 21 -3.39 -0.29 1.87
C THR A 21 -4.61 0.60 1.91
N ASN A 22 -4.48 1.85 2.35
CA ASN A 22 -5.58 2.81 2.45
C ASN A 22 -5.46 3.88 1.37
N CYS A 23 -6.60 4.26 0.80
CA CYS A 23 -6.65 5.35 -0.17
C CYS A 23 -6.52 6.71 0.54
N PRO A 24 -5.65 7.63 0.09
CA PRO A 24 -5.41 8.91 0.76
C PRO A 24 -6.61 9.87 0.70
N THR A 25 -7.59 9.60 -0.16
CA THR A 25 -8.80 10.44 -0.29
C THR A 25 -9.98 9.89 0.51
N CYS A 26 -10.12 8.56 0.52
CA CYS A 26 -11.32 7.89 1.03
C CYS A 26 -11.06 7.13 2.33
N ASN A 27 -9.78 6.97 2.73
CA ASN A 27 -9.26 6.09 3.79
C ASN A 27 -9.77 4.64 3.75
N LYS A 28 -10.44 4.23 2.66
CA LYS A 28 -10.89 2.86 2.49
C LYS A 28 -9.71 1.97 2.11
N PRO A 29 -9.71 0.71 2.57
CA PRO A 29 -8.72 -0.26 2.15
C PRO A 29 -8.83 -0.51 0.64
N ILE A 30 -7.77 -0.16 -0.07
CA ILE A 30 -7.54 -0.47 -1.48
C ILE A 30 -7.34 -1.98 -1.61
N ARG A 31 -8.41 -2.65 -2.06
CA ARG A 31 -8.33 -4.06 -2.44
C ARG A 31 -7.21 -4.25 -3.47
N LYS A 32 -6.34 -5.24 -3.25
CA LYS A 32 -5.16 -5.52 -4.10
C LYS A 32 -5.50 -5.58 -5.60
N LEU A 33 -6.72 -6.03 -5.94
CA LEU A 33 -7.21 -6.15 -7.32
C LEU A 33 -7.57 -4.82 -8.00
N LYS A 34 -7.93 -3.77 -7.25
CA LYS A 34 -8.40 -2.47 -7.79
C LYS A 34 -7.54 -1.32 -7.26
N ARG A 35 -6.23 -1.45 -7.38
CA ARG A 35 -5.29 -0.34 -7.14
C ARG A 35 -5.33 0.61 -8.33
N TYR A 36 -5.90 1.79 -8.10
CA TYR A 36 -5.83 2.87 -9.08
C TYR A 36 -4.57 3.69 -8.79
N TYR A 37 -3.47 3.36 -9.47
CA TYR A 37 -2.18 4.05 -9.30
C TYR A 37 -2.07 5.25 -10.24
N ARG A 38 -1.74 6.44 -9.70
CA ARG A 38 -1.54 7.66 -10.50
C ARG A 38 -0.67 8.67 -9.76
N ASN A 39 0.25 9.33 -10.46
CA ASN A 39 1.14 10.37 -9.91
C ASN A 39 1.88 9.93 -8.63
N GLY A 40 2.40 8.70 -8.58
CA GLY A 40 3.10 8.19 -7.39
C GLY A 40 2.20 7.76 -6.23
N LYS A 41 0.87 7.92 -6.32
CA LYS A 41 -0.07 7.60 -5.24
C LYS A 41 -1.06 6.50 -5.64
N PHE A 42 -1.47 5.69 -4.66
CA PHE A 42 -2.48 4.65 -4.81
C PHE A 42 -3.85 5.14 -4.36
N TYR A 43 -4.89 4.90 -5.16
CA TYR A 43 -6.27 5.28 -4.86
C TYR A 43 -7.22 4.08 -4.93
N CYS A 44 -8.35 4.19 -4.22
CA CYS A 44 -9.41 3.18 -4.21
C CYS A 44 -10.17 3.11 -5.56
N ASN A 45 -10.26 4.22 -6.30
CA ASN A 45 -10.90 4.32 -7.63
C ASN A 45 -10.57 5.66 -8.32
N LYS A 46 -11.00 5.83 -9.59
CA LYS A 46 -10.85 7.08 -10.37
C LYS A 46 -11.50 8.30 -9.69
N LYS A 47 -12.64 8.13 -8.99
CA LYS A 47 -13.31 9.24 -8.29
C LYS A 47 -12.42 9.82 -7.19
N CYS A 48 -11.74 8.97 -6.42
CA CYS A 48 -10.85 9.39 -5.35
C CYS A 48 -9.57 10.04 -5.86
N TRP A 49 -9.04 9.60 -7.00
CA TRP A 49 -7.97 10.32 -7.67
C TRP A 49 -8.42 11.70 -8.15
N ARG A 50 -9.60 11.83 -8.76
CA ARG A 50 -10.15 13.13 -9.18
C ARG A 50 -10.37 14.08 -8.01
N ALA A 51 -10.94 13.62 -6.91
CA ALA A 51 -11.12 14.43 -5.71
C ALA A 51 -9.78 14.89 -5.12
N PHE A 52 -8.76 14.01 -5.13
CA PHE A 52 -7.40 14.41 -4.75
C PHE A 52 -6.81 15.46 -5.71
N LEU A 53 -7.02 15.31 -7.02
CA LEU A 53 -6.57 16.30 -8.01
C LEU A 53 -7.25 17.66 -7.87
N ILE A 54 -8.55 17.70 -7.57
CA ILE A 54 -9.28 18.95 -7.34
C ILE A 54 -8.68 19.65 -6.13
N LYS A 55 -8.56 18.94 -5.00
CA LYS A 55 -7.97 19.47 -3.77
C LYS A 55 -6.53 19.95 -3.96
N SER A 56 -5.70 19.15 -4.66
CA SER A 56 -4.31 19.50 -4.96
C SER A 56 -4.16 20.63 -5.99
N LYS A 57 -5.17 20.89 -6.83
CA LYS A 57 -5.19 22.06 -7.73
C LYS A 57 -5.56 23.34 -6.99
N GLU A 58 -6.47 23.27 -6.02
CA GLU A 58 -6.81 24.42 -5.17
C GLU A 58 -5.61 24.88 -4.34
N GLU A 59 -4.83 23.98 -3.76
CA GLU A 59 -3.62 24.35 -3.01
C GLU A 59 -2.48 24.93 -3.86
N LYS A 60 -2.55 24.79 -5.19
CA LYS A 60 -1.53 25.28 -6.13
C LYS A 60 -1.88 26.60 -6.80
N LYS A 61 -3.06 27.16 -6.53
CA LYS A 61 -3.54 28.41 -7.10
C LYS A 61 -3.49 29.50 -6.04
#